data_AF-A0A0G4MFJ2-F1
#
_entry.id   AF-A0A0G4MFJ2-F1
#
_cell.length_a   1.000
_cell.length_b   1.000
_cell.length_c   1.000
_cell.angle_alpha   90.00
_cell.angle_beta   90.00
_cell.angle_gamma   90.00
#
_symmetry.space_group_name_H-M   'P 1'
#
loop_
_entity.id
_entity.type
_entity.pdbx_description
1 polymer ?
#
loop_
_entity_poly.entity_id
_entity_poly.type
_entity_poly.pdbx_seq_one_letter_code
_entity_poly.pdbx_strand_id
1 'polypeptide(L)'
;QCNQIQNEPITALVAKGQSLRELRLAGCDLIDDQAFLNLPLGKTYDHLRILDLTSCARLTDAAVSKIIEAAPRLRNLVLAKCRNITDVAVHAIAKLAVKTLVAHCN
;
A
#
# COMPACT_ATOMS: atom_id res chain seq x y z
N GLN A 1 7.62 17.68 -1.63
CA GLN A 1 7.08 17.09 -2.87
C GLN A 1 8.12 16.08 -3.37
N CYS A 2 7.80 14.79 -3.32
CA CYS A 2 8.75 13.69 -3.49
C CYS A 2 8.79 13.18 -4.95
N ASN A 3 8.99 14.09 -5.89
CA ASN A 3 8.67 13.87 -7.31
C ASN A 3 9.72 13.04 -8.07
N GLN A 4 10.85 12.71 -7.42
CA GLN A 4 11.95 11.92 -8.00
C GLN A 4 12.10 10.54 -7.34
N ILE A 5 11.19 10.15 -6.45
CA ILE A 5 11.27 8.85 -5.80
C ILE A 5 10.82 7.78 -6.80
N GLN A 6 11.77 6.90 -7.14
CA GLN A 6 11.54 5.69 -7.94
C GLN A 6 11.23 4.49 -7.04
N ASN A 7 11.03 3.32 -7.64
CA ASN A 7 10.65 2.10 -6.92
C ASN A 7 11.68 1.68 -5.86
N GLU A 8 12.98 1.81 -6.13
CA GLU A 8 14.06 1.32 -5.26
C GLU A 8 14.02 1.86 -3.82
N PRO A 9 13.93 3.19 -3.58
CA PRO A 9 13.77 3.73 -2.24
C PRO A 9 12.56 3.17 -1.49
N ILE A 10 11.44 2.94 -2.18
CA ILE A 10 10.22 2.39 -1.59
C ILE A 10 10.43 0.94 -1.24
N THR A 11 10.92 0.13 -2.16
CA THR A 11 11.24 -1.27 -1.92
C THR A 11 12.19 -1.41 -0.73
N ALA A 12 13.23 -0.58 -0.64
CA ALA A 12 14.17 -0.58 0.48
C ALA A 12 13.53 -0.16 1.81
N LEU A 13 12.73 0.91 1.80
CA LEU A 13 12.05 1.46 2.97
C LEU A 13 11.02 0.48 3.51
N VAL A 14 10.24 -0.12 2.63
CA VAL A 14 9.24 -1.11 2.99
C VAL A 14 9.96 -2.42 3.38
N ALA A 15 11.02 -2.85 2.69
CA ALA A 15 11.82 -4.01 3.10
C ALA A 15 12.50 -3.88 4.47
N LYS A 16 12.80 -2.68 4.95
CA LYS A 16 13.40 -2.47 6.29
C LYS A 16 12.40 -1.98 7.34
N GLY A 17 11.29 -1.38 6.93
CA GLY A 17 10.36 -0.63 7.76
C GLY A 17 9.27 -1.47 8.41
N GLN A 18 9.62 -2.52 9.15
CA GLN A 18 8.63 -3.34 9.87
C GLN A 18 7.87 -2.57 10.96
N SER A 19 8.47 -1.51 11.52
CA SER A 19 7.88 -0.65 12.55
C SER A 19 7.20 0.60 11.99
N LEU A 20 7.10 0.74 10.65
CA LEU A 20 6.43 1.88 10.05
C LEU A 20 4.95 1.90 10.43
N ARG A 21 4.51 3.02 11.00
CA ARG A 21 3.10 3.26 11.32
C ARG A 21 2.38 4.06 10.26
N GLU A 22 3.11 4.93 9.60
CA GLU A 22 2.58 5.86 8.62
C GLU A 22 3.61 6.04 7.49
N LEU A 23 3.13 5.91 6.26
CA LEU A 23 3.92 6.12 5.05
C LEU A 23 3.13 7.00 4.09
N ARG A 24 3.71 8.13 3.69
CA ARG A 24 3.10 9.03 2.71
C ARG A 24 4.01 9.23 1.52
N LEU A 25 3.51 8.88 0.35
CA LEU A 25 4.18 8.92 -0.95
C LEU A 25 3.38 9.78 -1.94
N ALA A 26 2.98 10.97 -1.49
CA ALA A 26 2.17 11.86 -2.31
C ALA A 26 2.99 12.51 -3.44
N GLY A 27 2.49 12.43 -4.67
CA GLY A 27 3.10 13.03 -5.86
C GLY A 27 4.28 12.25 -6.42
N CYS A 28 4.34 10.94 -6.16
CA CYS A 28 5.41 10.07 -6.66
C CYS A 28 5.00 9.43 -7.99
N ASP A 29 5.06 10.19 -9.08
CA ASP A 29 4.63 9.75 -10.43
C ASP A 29 5.51 8.66 -11.06
N LEU A 30 6.71 8.44 -10.51
CA LEU A 30 7.67 7.44 -10.98
C LEU A 30 7.52 6.08 -10.29
N ILE A 31 6.64 5.98 -9.27
CA ILE A 31 6.36 4.71 -8.60
C ILE A 31 5.31 3.94 -9.40
N ASP A 32 5.64 2.70 -9.77
CA ASP A 32 4.71 1.75 -10.38
C ASP A 32 4.48 0.53 -9.47
N ASP A 33 3.70 -0.44 -9.95
CA ASP A 33 3.33 -1.61 -9.17
C ASP A 33 4.54 -2.41 -8.66
N GLN A 34 5.68 -2.36 -9.35
CA GLN A 34 6.87 -3.12 -8.97
C GLN A 34 7.44 -2.69 -7.62
N ALA A 35 7.18 -1.45 -7.18
CA ALA A 35 7.54 -1.02 -5.82
C ALA A 35 6.89 -1.87 -4.72
N PHE A 36 5.70 -2.42 -4.99
CA PHE A 36 4.92 -3.21 -4.04
C PHE A 36 4.86 -4.70 -4.40
N LEU A 37 4.95 -5.06 -5.68
CA LEU A 37 4.98 -6.46 -6.11
C LEU A 37 6.27 -7.18 -5.66
N ASN A 38 7.39 -6.44 -5.55
CA ASN A 38 8.67 -6.97 -5.07
C ASN A 38 8.74 -7.15 -3.55
N LEU A 39 7.62 -6.98 -2.83
CA LEU A 39 7.58 -7.24 -1.40
C LEU A 39 7.81 -8.73 -1.11
N PRO A 40 8.70 -9.07 -0.14
CA PRO A 40 8.99 -10.45 0.20
C PRO A 40 7.71 -11.20 0.57
N LEU A 41 7.52 -12.39 -0.02
CA LEU A 41 6.41 -13.29 0.33
C LEU A 41 6.48 -13.63 1.83
N GLY A 42 5.36 -13.48 2.53
CA GLY A 42 5.25 -13.75 3.97
C GLY A 42 5.68 -12.59 4.89
N LYS A 43 6.14 -11.45 4.34
CA LYS A 43 6.45 -10.27 5.16
C LYS A 43 5.20 -9.43 5.40
N THR A 44 4.88 -9.21 6.67
CA THR A 44 3.75 -8.37 7.10
C THR A 44 4.21 -7.04 7.69
N TYR A 45 3.41 -6.00 7.48
CA TYR A 45 3.56 -4.66 8.05
C TYR A 45 2.51 -4.45 9.14
N ASP A 46 2.69 -5.14 10.26
CA ASP A 46 1.70 -5.19 11.35
C ASP A 46 1.52 -3.86 12.10
N HIS A 47 2.49 -2.95 11.94
CA HIS A 47 2.45 -1.62 12.54
C HIS A 47 1.85 -0.58 11.62
N LEU A 48 1.77 -0.83 10.30
CA LEU A 48 1.34 0.15 9.32
C LEU A 48 -0.16 0.40 9.44
N ARG A 49 -0.52 1.66 9.73
CA ARG A 49 -1.91 2.10 9.92
C ARG A 49 -2.35 3.08 8.85
N ILE A 50 -1.44 3.90 8.35
CA ILE A 50 -1.74 4.97 7.39
C ILE A 50 -0.81 4.81 6.18
N LEU A 51 -1.40 4.72 5.00
CA LEU A 51 -0.69 4.73 3.73
C LEU A 51 -1.33 5.75 2.79
N ASP A 52 -0.55 6.72 2.35
CA ASP A 52 -0.99 7.74 1.40
C ASP A 52 -0.20 7.60 0.10
N LEU A 53 -0.89 7.32 -0.99
CA LEU A 53 -0.35 7.17 -2.34
C LEU A 53 -0.98 8.21 -3.29
N THR A 54 -1.35 9.38 -2.76
CA THR A 54 -1.97 10.45 -3.55
C THR A 54 -1.14 10.80 -4.77
N SER A 55 -1.78 10.96 -5.93
CA SER A 55 -1.13 11.30 -7.20
C SER A 55 -0.08 10.28 -7.66
N CYS A 56 -0.19 9.00 -7.28
CA CYS A 56 0.63 7.94 -7.87
C CYS A 56 -0.07 7.36 -9.11
N ALA A 57 0.10 8.03 -10.26
CA ALA A 57 -0.67 7.73 -11.47
C ALA A 57 -0.35 6.37 -12.13
N ARG A 58 0.82 5.78 -11.87
CA ARG A 58 1.25 4.51 -12.48
C ARG A 58 0.87 3.28 -11.67
N LEU A 59 0.29 3.45 -10.48
CA LEU A 59 -0.20 2.35 -9.66
C LEU A 59 -1.53 1.82 -10.17
N THR A 60 -1.67 0.51 -10.15
CA THR A 60 -2.88 -0.21 -10.54
C THR A 60 -3.46 -1.00 -9.37
N ASP A 61 -4.61 -1.64 -9.60
CA ASP A 61 -5.28 -2.50 -8.63
C ASP A 61 -4.39 -3.65 -8.12
N ALA A 62 -3.38 -4.05 -8.90
CA ALA A 62 -2.43 -5.10 -8.52
C ALA A 62 -1.56 -4.67 -7.33
N ALA A 63 -1.04 -3.45 -7.34
CA ALA A 63 -0.28 -2.91 -6.21
C ALA A 63 -1.14 -2.83 -4.95
N VAL A 64 -2.37 -2.33 -5.07
CA VAL A 64 -3.29 -2.22 -3.93
C VAL A 64 -3.57 -3.60 -3.34
N SER A 65 -3.86 -4.60 -4.18
CA SER A 65 -4.10 -5.98 -3.71
C SER A 65 -2.91 -6.53 -2.92
N LYS A 66 -1.69 -6.30 -3.42
CA LYS A 66 -0.47 -6.73 -2.74
C LYS A 66 -0.22 -6.01 -1.42
N ILE A 67 -0.49 -4.70 -1.37
CA ILE A 67 -0.40 -3.89 -0.16
C ILE A 67 -1.36 -4.40 0.91
N ILE A 68 -2.61 -4.70 0.52
CA ILE A 68 -3.64 -5.21 1.43
C ILE A 68 -3.26 -6.58 2.02
N GLU A 69 -2.61 -7.44 1.24
CA GLU A 69 -2.07 -8.70 1.74
C GLU A 69 -0.90 -8.50 2.72
N ALA A 70 0.00 -7.57 2.42
CA ALA A 70 1.19 -7.32 3.22
C ALA A 70 0.90 -6.47 4.48
N ALA A 71 -0.14 -5.64 4.51
CA ALA A 71 -0.44 -4.74 5.61
C ALA A 71 -1.82 -5.05 6.24
N PRO A 72 -1.95 -6.14 7.01
CA PRO A 72 -3.23 -6.61 7.54
C PRO A 72 -3.89 -5.66 8.56
N ARG A 73 -3.12 -4.69 9.06
CA ARG A 73 -3.52 -3.76 10.12
C ARG A 73 -3.73 -2.33 9.63
N LEU A 74 -3.70 -2.12 8.31
CA LEU A 74 -3.91 -0.82 7.67
C LEU A 74 -5.32 -0.30 7.98
N ARG A 75 -5.41 0.97 8.40
CA ARG A 75 -6.67 1.64 8.78
C ARG A 75 -7.06 2.75 7.83
N ASN A 76 -6.08 3.43 7.25
CA ASN A 76 -6.30 4.54 6.34
C ASN A 76 -5.45 4.36 5.09
N LEU A 77 -6.09 4.24 3.93
CA LEU A 77 -5.46 4.15 2.63
C LEU A 77 -5.98 5.29 1.75
N VAL A 78 -5.09 6.20 1.35
CA VAL A 78 -5.44 7.35 0.50
C VAL A 78 -4.92 7.11 -0.91
N LEU A 79 -5.85 7.03 -1.87
CA LEU A 79 -5.57 6.83 -3.32
C LEU A 79 -6.07 8.02 -4.16
N ALA A 80 -5.96 9.23 -3.64
CA ALA A 80 -6.49 10.41 -4.32
C ALA A 80 -5.71 10.67 -5.63
N LYS A 81 -6.40 11.04 -6.71
CA LYS A 81 -5.79 11.33 -8.03
C LYS A 81 -5.00 10.16 -8.65
N CYS A 82 -5.24 8.92 -8.22
CA CYS A 82 -4.71 7.72 -8.88
C CYS A 82 -5.69 7.27 -9.98
N ARG A 83 -5.37 7.56 -11.24
CA ARG A 83 -6.30 7.35 -12.38
C ARG A 83 -6.40 5.89 -12.85
N ASN A 84 -5.42 5.06 -12.53
CA ASN A 84 -5.35 3.67 -12.95
C ASN A 84 -5.87 2.69 -11.86
N ILE A 85 -6.44 3.22 -10.78
CA ILE A 85 -7.10 2.46 -9.73
C ILE A 85 -8.60 2.40 -10.05
N THR A 86 -9.16 1.19 -10.02
CA THR A 86 -10.55 0.93 -10.36
C THR A 86 -11.31 0.33 -9.17
N ASP A 87 -12.56 -0.05 -9.39
CA ASP A 87 -13.37 -0.73 -8.37
C ASP A 87 -12.73 -2.06 -7.93
N VAL A 88 -11.85 -2.68 -8.73
CA VAL A 88 -11.13 -3.90 -8.33
C VAL A 88 -10.30 -3.68 -7.06
N ALA A 89 -9.58 -2.56 -6.96
CA ALA A 89 -8.88 -2.18 -5.74
C ALA A 89 -9.84 -1.99 -4.56
N VAL A 90 -11.02 -1.39 -4.78
CA VAL A 90 -12.02 -1.19 -3.74
C VAL A 90 -12.51 -2.54 -3.18
N HIS A 91 -12.74 -3.53 -4.04
CA HIS A 91 -13.08 -4.89 -3.62
C HIS A 91 -11.96 -5.54 -2.82
N ALA A 92 -10.69 -5.33 -3.21
CA ALA A 92 -9.54 -5.81 -2.44
C ALA A 92 -9.46 -5.15 -1.05
N ILE A 93 -9.67 -3.82 -0.98
CA ILE A 93 -9.69 -3.06 0.28
C ILE A 93 -10.85 -3.54 1.17
N ALA A 94 -12.03 -3.79 0.61
CA ALA A 94 -13.18 -4.31 1.35
C ALA A 94 -12.86 -5.65 2.03
N LYS A 95 -12.09 -6.53 1.39
CA LYS A 95 -11.62 -7.79 2.02
C LYS A 95 -10.73 -7.54 3.25
N LEU A 96 -9.97 -6.44 3.29
CA LEU A 96 -9.20 -6.06 4.48
C LEU A 96 -10.10 -5.62 5.64
N ALA A 97 -11.13 -4.83 5.35
CA ALA A 97 -12.09 -4.39 6.36
C ALA A 97 -12.80 -5.59 7.00
N VAL A 98 -13.14 -6.61 6.18
CA VAL A 98 -13.71 -7.86 6.68
C VAL A 98 -12.70 -8.67 7.50
N LYS A 99 -11.43 -8.76 7.08
CA LYS A 99 -10.36 -9.40 7.89
C LYS A 99 -10.20 -8.73 9.26
N THR A 100 -10.36 -7.41 9.35
CA THR A 100 -10.30 -6.69 10.63
C THR A 100 -11.45 -7.07 11.56
N LEU A 101 -12.63 -7.38 11.02
CA LEU A 101 -13.77 -7.89 11.80
C LEU A 101 -13.58 -9.36 12.23
N VAL A 102 -12.95 -10.19 11.40
CA VAL A 102 -12.70 -11.62 11.73
C VAL A 102 -11.55 -11.79 12.75
N ALA A 103 -10.62 -10.84 12.83
CA ALA A 103 -9.49 -10.87 13.78
C ALA A 103 -9.87 -10.54 15.25
N HIS A 104 -11.15 -10.32 15.55
CA HIS A 104 -11.66 -10.03 16.90
C HIS A 104 -12.53 -11.15 17.49
N CYS A 105 -12.53 -12.35 16.91
CA CYS A 105 -13.13 -13.54 17.51
C CYS A 105 -12.04 -14.52 17.99
N ASN A 106 -11.30 -14.15 19.04
CA ASN A 106 -10.76 -15.09 20.03
C ASN A 106 -10.34 -14.35 21.30
#